data_AF-A0A535KT65-F1
#
_entry.id   AF-A0A535KT65-F1
#
_cell.length_a   1.000
_cell.length_b   1.000
_cell.length_c   1.000
_cell.angle_alpha   90.00
_cell.angle_beta   90.00
_cell.angle_gamma   90.00
#
_symmetry.space_group_name_H-M   'P 1'
#
loop_
_entity.id
_entity.type
_entity.pdbx_description
1 polymer ?
#
loop_
_entity_poly.entity_id
_entity_poly.type
_entity_poly.pdbx_seq_one_letter_code
_entity_poly.pdbx_strand_id
1 'polypeptide(L)'
;MAINPEVDAIVVLPVPDPPVAAGNGHLEAIAAAHAPAIEAPAAETPIAPPRRPRPAWVVPAALASVGIILSGTLGYFFYTTLQQRNSLHAQLVATTTTLTSTQGQLTAAQSDAASRKVTADYVAVYVTDEGKILTDYENTIACSGYSACRTVAQQFMTDMQAFQTDRKAANVPSYVSASDSSLGDALSAAIAGDQELITGMDNGDLSKIDEGGTKVDAAMLNMAKAETALGTGLK
;
A
#
# COMPACT_ATOMS: atom_id res chain seq x y z
N MET A 1 8.51 -21.96 -19.51
CA MET A 1 8.82 -20.53 -19.35
C MET A 1 8.68 -20.22 -17.87
N ALA A 2 9.80 -19.93 -17.20
CA ALA A 2 9.82 -19.62 -15.77
C ALA A 2 9.41 -18.16 -15.58
N ILE A 3 8.38 -17.91 -14.78
CA ILE A 3 7.97 -16.57 -14.35
C ILE A 3 8.72 -16.29 -13.05
N ASN A 4 9.50 -15.21 -13.07
CA ASN A 4 10.38 -14.74 -11.98
C ASN A 4 9.68 -14.65 -10.61
N PRO A 5 10.29 -15.17 -9.53
CA PRO A 5 9.81 -15.00 -8.16
C PRO A 5 10.43 -13.75 -7.50
N GLU A 6 10.22 -12.56 -8.07
CA GLU A 6 10.81 -11.31 -7.53
C GLU A 6 9.79 -10.32 -6.93
N VAL A 7 8.61 -10.79 -6.50
CA VAL A 7 7.67 -9.94 -5.75
C VAL A 7 7.26 -10.61 -4.46
N ASP A 8 8.25 -10.96 -3.63
CA ASP A 8 8.01 -11.41 -2.25
C ASP A 8 9.08 -10.91 -1.28
N ALA A 9 9.49 -9.64 -1.45
CA ALA A 9 10.34 -8.94 -0.51
C ALA A 9 9.53 -7.82 0.16
N ILE A 10 8.79 -8.19 1.20
CA ILE A 10 8.42 -7.25 2.26
C ILE A 10 9.75 -6.71 2.81
N VAL A 11 10.10 -5.49 2.43
CA VAL A 11 11.22 -4.76 3.04
C VAL A 11 10.82 -4.49 4.49
N VAL A 12 11.21 -5.39 5.39
CA VAL A 12 11.23 -5.14 6.82
C VAL A 12 12.26 -4.04 7.04
N LEU A 13 11.77 -2.82 7.27
CA LEU A 13 12.59 -1.71 7.75
C LEU A 13 13.28 -2.16 9.06
N PRO A 14 14.61 -1.96 9.21
CA PRO A 14 15.28 -2.25 10.47
C PRO A 14 14.67 -1.37 11.56
N VAL A 15 14.12 -2.02 12.59
CA VAL A 15 13.72 -1.37 13.83
C VAL A 15 14.97 -0.73 14.42
N PRO A 16 15.04 0.60 14.61
CA PRO A 16 16.14 1.19 15.35
C PRO A 16 16.09 0.68 16.80
N ASP A 17 17.22 0.18 17.29
CA ASP A 17 17.35 -0.30 18.67
C ASP A 17 16.86 0.77 19.67
N PRO A 18 16.19 0.36 20.76
CA PRO A 18 15.75 1.28 21.79
C PRO A 18 16.94 2.03 22.40
N PRO A 19 16.79 3.31 22.78
CA PRO A 19 17.87 4.07 23.38
C PRO A 19 18.33 3.37 24.67
N VAL A 20 19.64 3.12 24.74
CA VAL A 20 20.31 2.53 25.90
C VAL A 20 19.93 3.32 27.14
N ALA A 21 19.35 2.61 28.11
CA ALA A 21 19.02 3.13 29.42
C ALA A 21 20.24 3.81 30.06
N ALA A 22 20.01 4.92 30.76
CA ALA A 22 21.00 5.59 31.59
C ALA A 22 21.56 4.59 32.63
N GLY A 23 22.72 4.02 32.32
CA GLY A 23 23.49 3.16 33.22
C GLY A 23 24.28 4.02 34.18
N ASN A 24 23.82 4.08 35.42
CA ASN A 24 24.56 4.66 36.53
C ASN A 24 25.86 3.87 36.77
N GLY A 25 27.00 4.58 36.81
CA GLY A 25 28.15 4.18 37.61
C GLY A 25 29.49 4.04 36.88
N HIS A 26 30.31 5.08 36.93
CA HIS A 26 31.67 4.91 37.46
C HIS A 26 32.19 6.22 38.07
N LEU A 27 32.29 6.20 39.40
CA LEU A 27 33.21 7.03 40.17
C LEU A 27 34.63 6.58 39.79
N GLU A 28 35.40 7.44 39.13
CA GLU A 28 36.85 7.41 39.27
C GLU A 28 37.29 8.62 40.07
N ALA A 29 37.69 8.33 41.29
CA ALA A 29 38.38 9.21 42.20
C ALA A 29 39.74 9.60 41.61
N ILE A 30 40.02 10.89 41.55
CA ILE A 30 41.40 11.39 41.52
C ILE A 30 41.66 12.07 42.86
N ALA A 31 42.27 11.25 43.73
CA ALA A 31 43.15 11.55 44.85
C ALA A 31 43.07 12.93 45.53
N ALA A 32 42.69 12.90 46.81
CA ALA A 32 43.11 13.89 47.79
C ALA A 32 44.64 13.86 47.95
N ALA A 33 45.28 15.02 47.84
CA ALA A 33 46.67 15.20 48.26
C ALA A 33 46.81 16.49 49.09
N HIS A 34 46.78 16.28 50.41
CA HIS A 34 47.61 16.91 51.43
C HIS A 34 47.60 18.45 51.56
N ALA A 35 46.90 18.90 52.60
CA ALA A 35 47.33 20.05 53.38
C ALA A 35 48.62 19.70 54.14
N PRO A 36 49.64 20.58 54.16
CA PRO A 36 50.60 20.63 55.24
C PRO A 36 50.22 21.76 56.21
N ALA A 37 49.94 21.38 57.46
CA ALA A 37 50.06 22.29 58.59
C ALA A 37 51.55 22.38 58.94
N ILE A 38 52.11 23.60 58.93
CA ILE A 38 53.41 23.90 59.56
C ILE A 38 53.23 25.16 60.40
N GLU A 39 53.77 25.06 61.61
CA GLU A 39 53.68 25.93 62.78
C GLU A 39 54.03 27.41 62.53
N ALA A 40 53.47 28.27 63.38
CA ALA A 40 53.84 29.67 63.48
C ALA A 40 55.21 29.85 64.15
N PRO A 41 56.03 30.80 63.67
CA PRO A 41 56.90 31.59 64.52
C PRO A 41 56.40 33.03 64.61
N ALA A 42 56.62 33.63 65.77
CA ALA A 42 56.30 35.02 66.06
C ALA A 42 57.19 36.02 65.26
N ALA A 43 56.54 37.13 64.89
CA ALA A 43 57.04 38.49 64.61
C ALA A 43 58.37 38.71 63.85
N GLU A 44 58.29 39.44 62.73
CA GLU A 44 59.06 40.68 62.51
C GLU A 44 58.44 41.44 61.31
N THR A 45 58.11 42.71 61.51
CA THR A 45 57.62 43.64 60.47
C THR A 45 58.75 44.04 59.51
N PRO A 46 58.61 43.86 58.18
CA PRO A 46 59.39 44.60 57.21
C PRO A 46 58.52 45.69 56.55
N ILE A 47 59.07 46.89 56.58
CA ILE A 47 58.54 48.15 56.07
C ILE A 47 57.95 48.00 54.66
N ALA A 48 56.69 48.42 54.49
CA ALA A 48 56.04 48.47 53.19
C ALA A 48 56.77 49.45 52.24
N PRO A 49 57.10 49.05 50.99
CA PRO A 49 57.51 50.02 49.98
C PRO A 49 56.31 50.92 49.62
N PRO A 50 56.54 52.20 49.27
CA PRO A 50 55.46 53.17 49.07
C PRO A 50 54.48 52.70 48.00
N ARG A 51 53.20 52.60 48.39
CA ARG A 51 52.06 52.32 47.50
C ARG A 51 51.99 53.40 46.43
N ARG A 52 52.35 53.05 45.18
CA ARG A 52 51.95 53.85 44.02
C ARG A 52 50.42 53.87 43.93
N PRO A 53 49.76 55.02 43.74
CA PRO A 53 48.32 55.08 43.61
C PRO A 53 47.92 54.35 42.32
N ARG A 54 47.24 53.21 42.45
CA ARG A 54 46.56 52.57 41.32
C ARG A 54 45.25 53.33 41.07
N PRO A 55 44.93 53.67 39.81
CA PRO A 55 43.77 54.52 39.51
C PRO A 55 42.46 53.83 39.94
N ALA A 56 41.62 54.57 40.67
CA ALA A 56 40.38 54.10 41.32
C ALA A 56 39.27 53.62 40.36
N TRP A 57 39.50 53.68 39.04
CA TRP A 57 38.57 53.22 38.01
C TRP A 57 38.64 51.71 37.71
N VAL A 58 39.70 51.02 38.16
CA VAL A 58 39.92 49.61 37.81
C VAL A 58 38.93 48.66 38.51
N VAL A 59 38.48 49.01 39.71
CA VAL A 59 37.56 48.17 40.51
C VAL A 59 36.12 48.14 39.96
N PRO A 60 35.47 49.27 39.62
CA PRO A 60 34.13 49.24 39.01
C PRO A 60 34.13 48.69 37.58
N ALA A 61 35.20 48.91 36.81
CA ALA A 61 35.34 48.34 35.47
C ALA A 61 35.39 46.81 35.49
N ALA A 62 36.10 46.22 36.46
CA ALA A 62 36.18 44.77 36.64
C ALA A 62 34.81 44.14 36.98
N LEU A 63 34.04 44.75 37.89
CA LEU A 63 32.70 44.27 38.26
C LEU A 63 31.69 44.41 37.12
N ALA A 64 31.73 45.52 36.36
CA ALA A 64 30.89 45.70 35.17
C ALA A 64 31.21 44.66 34.08
N SER A 65 32.49 44.34 33.85
CA SER A 65 32.88 43.32 32.89
C SER A 65 32.43 41.91 33.29
N VAL A 66 32.48 41.55 34.58
CA VAL A 66 32.00 40.24 35.07
C VAL A 66 30.48 40.10 34.92
N GLY A 67 29.71 41.18 35.13
CA GLY A 67 28.26 41.20 34.91
C GLY A 67 27.86 41.05 33.43
N ILE A 68 28.62 41.65 32.51
CA ILE A 68 28.40 41.52 31.06
C ILE A 68 28.76 40.11 30.55
N ILE A 69 29.82 39.50 31.10
CA ILE A 69 30.21 38.14 30.72
C ILE A 69 29.19 37.12 31.20
N LEU A 70 28.70 37.21 32.45
CA LEU A 70 27.69 36.29 32.99
C LEU A 70 26.30 36.46 32.34
N SER A 71 25.90 37.69 32.01
CA SER A 71 24.63 37.92 31.29
C SER A 71 24.71 37.50 29.81
N GLY A 72 25.87 37.70 29.17
CA GLY A 72 26.14 37.25 27.81
C GLY A 72 26.17 35.72 27.67
N THR A 73 26.74 34.99 28.64
CA THR A 73 26.72 33.52 28.62
C THR A 73 25.35 32.95 28.88
N LEU A 74 24.56 33.50 29.81
CA LEU A 74 23.16 33.10 30.00
C LEU A 74 22.33 33.38 28.74
N GLY A 75 22.44 34.59 28.16
CA GLY A 75 21.74 34.97 26.93
C GLY A 75 22.09 34.05 25.74
N TYR A 76 23.37 33.68 25.60
CA TYR A 76 23.82 32.71 24.60
C TYR A 76 23.31 31.29 24.88
N PHE A 77 23.25 30.86 26.15
CA PHE A 77 22.68 29.58 26.55
C PHE A 77 21.17 29.50 26.24
N PHE A 78 20.42 30.56 26.54
CA PHE A 78 19.01 30.69 26.19
C PHE A 78 18.80 30.75 24.68
N TYR A 79 19.64 31.48 23.95
CA TYR A 79 19.58 31.57 22.48
C TYR A 79 19.81 30.21 21.82
N THR A 80 20.85 29.48 22.25
CA THR A 80 21.17 28.15 21.71
C THR A 80 20.13 27.09 22.07
N THR A 81 19.60 27.11 23.29
CA THR A 81 18.49 26.21 23.68
C THR A 81 17.18 26.55 22.96
N LEU A 82 16.87 27.83 22.74
CA LEU A 82 15.73 28.25 21.92
C LEU A 82 15.89 27.82 20.46
N GLN A 83 17.09 27.95 19.88
CA GLN A 83 17.40 27.44 18.54
C GLN A 83 17.22 25.92 18.46
N GLN A 84 17.75 25.16 19.43
CA GLN A 84 17.59 23.71 19.48
C GLN A 84 16.11 23.32 19.57
N ARG A 85 15.33 23.96 20.44
CA ARG A 85 13.89 23.69 20.57
C ARG A 85 13.12 23.99 19.28
N ASN A 86 13.43 25.11 18.62
CA ASN A 86 12.81 25.46 17.35
C ASN A 86 13.18 24.46 16.25
N SER A 87 14.43 23.98 16.22
CA SER A 87 14.86 22.95 15.27
C SER A 87 14.19 21.60 15.52
N LEU A 88 14.05 21.18 16.78
CA LEU A 88 13.34 19.95 17.16
C LEU A 88 11.85 20.06 16.86
N HIS A 89 11.24 21.23 17.10
CA HIS A 89 9.84 21.47 16.73
C HIS A 89 9.65 21.45 15.22
N ALA A 90 10.56 22.04 14.44
CA ALA A 90 10.51 22.00 12.98
C ALA A 90 10.67 20.56 12.47
N GLN A 91 11.58 19.77 13.04
CA GLN A 91 11.72 18.35 12.75
C GLN A 91 10.46 17.57 13.11
N LEU A 92 9.88 17.80 14.29
CA LEU A 92 8.65 17.11 14.71
C LEU A 92 7.48 17.43 13.78
N VAL A 93 7.32 18.69 13.39
CA VAL A 93 6.31 19.10 12.40
C VAL A 93 6.55 18.42 11.06
N ALA A 94 7.79 18.44 10.54
CA ALA A 94 8.15 17.78 9.29
C ALA A 94 7.89 16.27 9.34
N THR A 95 8.24 15.60 10.45
CA THR A 95 7.98 14.17 10.67
C THR A 95 6.47 13.90 10.75
N THR A 96 5.70 14.73 11.43
CA THR A 96 4.24 14.57 11.56
C THR A 96 3.54 14.76 10.20
N THR A 97 3.98 15.74 9.42
CA THR A 97 3.50 15.94 8.05
C THR A 97 3.85 14.75 7.16
N THR A 98 5.08 14.23 7.27
CA THR A 98 5.53 13.05 6.52
C THR A 98 4.71 11.82 6.91
N LEU A 99 4.52 11.55 8.21
CA LEU A 99 3.70 10.42 8.68
C LEU A 99 2.27 10.51 8.16
N THR A 100 1.64 11.69 8.24
CA THR A 100 0.28 11.88 7.72
C THR A 100 0.22 11.62 6.22
N SER A 101 1.21 12.10 5.46
CA SER A 101 1.30 11.87 4.01
C SER A 101 1.49 10.39 3.69
N THR A 102 2.41 9.70 4.37
CA THR A 102 2.66 8.27 4.20
C THR A 102 1.44 7.43 4.57
N GLN A 103 0.73 7.79 5.65
CA GLN A 103 -0.52 7.12 6.03
C GLN A 103 -1.60 7.27 4.95
N GLY A 104 -1.71 8.48 4.37
CA GLY A 104 -2.60 8.73 3.23
C GLY A 104 -2.24 7.89 2.01
N GLN A 105 -0.96 7.83 1.65
CA GLN A 105 -0.47 7.00 0.53
C GLN A 105 -0.72 5.51 0.77
N LEU A 106 -0.50 5.01 1.99
CA LEU A 106 -0.75 3.61 2.33
C LEU A 106 -2.25 3.27 2.21
N THR A 107 -3.12 4.16 2.69
CA THR A 107 -4.57 3.97 2.61
C THR A 107 -5.04 3.95 1.14
N ALA A 108 -4.52 4.87 0.32
CA ALA A 108 -4.80 4.88 -1.11
C ALA A 108 -4.30 3.61 -1.81
N ALA A 109 -3.06 3.18 -1.52
CA ALA A 109 -2.48 1.97 -2.10
C ALA A 109 -3.26 0.70 -1.71
N GLN A 110 -3.74 0.62 -0.47
CA GLN A 110 -4.60 -0.49 -0.02
C GLN A 110 -5.94 -0.51 -0.76
N SER A 111 -6.57 0.65 -0.93
CA SER A 111 -7.81 0.78 -1.71
C SER A 111 -7.60 0.37 -3.17
N ASP A 112 -6.51 0.83 -3.79
CA ASP A 112 -6.17 0.48 -5.17
C ASP A 112 -5.90 -1.02 -5.33
N ALA A 113 -5.17 -1.63 -4.40
CA ALA A 113 -4.91 -3.06 -4.41
C ALA A 113 -6.19 -3.88 -4.27
N ALA A 114 -7.11 -3.47 -3.39
CA ALA A 114 -8.41 -4.11 -3.24
C ALA A 114 -9.25 -4.01 -4.53
N SER A 115 -9.30 -2.83 -5.16
CA SER A 115 -10.00 -2.63 -6.43
C SER A 115 -9.43 -3.47 -7.57
N ARG A 116 -8.09 -3.54 -7.68
CA ARG A 116 -7.41 -4.40 -8.65
C ARG A 116 -7.67 -5.88 -8.40
N LYS A 117 -7.73 -6.29 -7.13
CA LYS A 117 -8.07 -7.68 -6.79
C LYS A 117 -9.47 -8.05 -7.25
N VAL A 118 -10.48 -7.20 -6.98
CA VAL A 118 -11.86 -7.44 -7.44
C VAL A 118 -11.90 -7.57 -8.96
N THR A 119 -11.19 -6.69 -9.67
CA THR A 119 -11.11 -6.73 -11.14
C THR A 119 -10.44 -8.02 -11.64
N ALA A 120 -9.32 -8.44 -11.02
CA ALA A 120 -8.62 -9.66 -11.40
C ALA A 120 -9.44 -10.92 -11.11
N ASP A 121 -10.07 -11.00 -9.94
CA ASP A 121 -10.97 -12.09 -9.57
C ASP A 121 -12.15 -12.18 -10.56
N TYR A 122 -12.73 -11.04 -10.93
CA TYR A 122 -13.80 -10.95 -11.93
C TYR A 122 -13.32 -11.49 -13.29
N VAL A 123 -12.20 -10.99 -13.82
CA VAL A 123 -11.64 -11.44 -15.12
C VAL A 123 -11.30 -12.93 -15.13
N ALA A 124 -10.86 -13.50 -14.01
CA ALA A 124 -10.51 -14.92 -13.92
C ALA A 124 -11.70 -15.87 -14.19
N VAL A 125 -12.92 -15.46 -13.81
CA VAL A 125 -14.15 -16.20 -14.11
C VAL A 125 -14.33 -16.32 -15.63
N TYR A 126 -14.19 -15.20 -16.34
CA TYR A 126 -14.37 -15.14 -17.80
C TYR A 126 -13.38 -16.00 -18.57
N VAL A 127 -12.09 -15.85 -18.28
CA VAL A 127 -11.02 -16.53 -19.04
C VAL A 127 -11.16 -18.05 -19.00
N THR A 128 -11.70 -18.60 -17.91
CA THR A 128 -11.84 -20.05 -17.74
C THR A 128 -13.05 -20.61 -18.49
N ASP A 129 -14.19 -19.92 -18.42
CA ASP A 129 -15.46 -20.43 -18.92
C ASP A 129 -15.73 -20.05 -20.38
N GLU A 130 -15.33 -18.86 -20.81
CA GLU A 130 -15.53 -18.37 -22.17
C GLU A 130 -14.82 -19.26 -23.20
N GLY A 131 -13.58 -19.67 -22.91
CA GLY A 131 -12.81 -20.55 -23.79
C GLY A 131 -13.46 -21.93 -23.98
N LYS A 132 -14.12 -22.46 -22.95
CA LYS A 132 -14.88 -23.72 -23.06
C LYS A 132 -16.13 -23.53 -23.91
N ILE A 133 -16.90 -22.49 -23.65
CA ILE A 133 -18.13 -22.17 -24.39
C ILE A 133 -17.85 -21.97 -25.88
N LEU A 134 -16.78 -21.24 -26.23
CA LEU A 134 -16.37 -21.08 -27.63
C LEU A 134 -15.98 -22.41 -28.28
N THR A 135 -15.23 -23.25 -27.56
CA THR A 135 -14.84 -24.58 -28.05
C THR A 135 -16.07 -25.46 -28.27
N ASP A 136 -17.02 -25.47 -27.33
CA ASP A 136 -18.25 -26.24 -27.41
C ASP A 136 -19.19 -25.75 -28.51
N TYR A 137 -19.27 -24.44 -28.72
CA TYR A 137 -20.00 -23.84 -29.83
C TYR A 137 -19.40 -24.27 -31.17
N GLU A 138 -18.07 -24.20 -31.34
CA GLU A 138 -17.40 -24.70 -32.55
C GLU A 138 -17.66 -26.19 -32.78
N ASN A 139 -17.63 -26.99 -31.71
CA ASN A 139 -17.96 -28.40 -31.78
C ASN A 139 -19.43 -28.64 -32.16
N THR A 140 -20.34 -27.75 -31.75
CA THR A 140 -21.77 -27.83 -32.09
C THR A 140 -21.99 -27.57 -33.59
N ILE A 141 -21.19 -26.70 -34.20
CA ILE A 141 -21.20 -26.45 -35.65
C ILE A 141 -20.52 -27.60 -36.42
N ALA A 142 -19.41 -28.11 -35.90
CA ALA A 142 -18.57 -29.10 -36.58
C ALA A 142 -19.02 -30.56 -36.39
N CYS A 143 -19.96 -30.83 -35.49
CA CYS A 143 -20.43 -32.17 -35.22
C CYS A 143 -21.03 -32.82 -36.47
N SER A 144 -20.90 -34.14 -36.57
CA SER A 144 -21.54 -34.92 -37.62
C SER A 144 -22.29 -36.10 -37.02
N GLY A 145 -23.52 -36.29 -37.51
CA GLY A 145 -24.41 -37.30 -36.96
C GLY A 145 -25.16 -36.80 -35.73
N TYR A 146 -26.44 -37.15 -35.70
CA TYR A 146 -27.40 -36.64 -34.73
C TYR A 146 -27.00 -36.91 -33.27
N SER A 147 -26.51 -38.12 -32.95
CA SER A 147 -26.15 -38.48 -31.57
C SER A 147 -24.94 -37.69 -31.05
N ALA A 148 -23.94 -37.47 -31.89
CA ALA A 148 -22.77 -36.67 -31.53
C ALA A 148 -23.15 -35.19 -31.34
N CYS A 149 -23.92 -34.62 -32.27
CA CYS A 149 -24.40 -33.24 -32.15
C CYS A 149 -25.23 -33.02 -30.90
N ARG A 150 -26.08 -33.99 -30.54
CA ARG A 150 -26.85 -33.96 -29.30
C ARG A 150 -25.97 -33.93 -28.06
N THR A 151 -24.95 -34.79 -28.00
CA THR A 151 -24.04 -34.82 -26.85
C THR A 151 -23.25 -33.53 -26.72
N VAL A 152 -22.79 -32.96 -27.83
CA VAL A 152 -22.08 -31.68 -27.82
C VAL A 152 -22.98 -30.54 -27.36
N ALA A 153 -24.22 -30.45 -27.87
CA ALA A 153 -25.19 -29.46 -27.41
C ALA A 153 -25.46 -29.59 -25.89
N GLN A 154 -25.60 -30.81 -25.37
CA GLN A 154 -25.75 -31.01 -23.92
C GLN A 154 -24.54 -30.54 -23.11
N GLN A 155 -23.33 -30.74 -23.62
CA GLN A 155 -22.11 -30.25 -22.98
C GLN A 155 -22.08 -28.71 -23.01
N PHE A 156 -22.34 -28.13 -24.18
CA PHE A 156 -22.44 -26.69 -24.38
C PHE A 156 -23.44 -26.04 -23.42
N MET A 157 -24.64 -26.61 -23.27
CA MET A 157 -25.63 -26.17 -22.29
C MET A 157 -25.10 -26.20 -20.86
N THR A 158 -24.43 -27.28 -20.49
CA THR A 158 -23.90 -27.48 -19.14
C THR A 158 -22.86 -26.40 -18.82
N ASP A 159 -21.94 -26.15 -19.75
CA ASP A 159 -20.88 -25.17 -19.56
C ASP A 159 -21.40 -23.73 -19.60
N MET A 160 -22.40 -23.42 -20.44
CA MET A 160 -23.10 -22.13 -20.39
C MET A 160 -23.82 -21.91 -19.05
N GLN A 161 -24.46 -22.93 -18.48
CA GLN A 161 -25.14 -22.83 -17.18
C GLN A 161 -24.16 -22.68 -16.02
N ALA A 162 -23.00 -23.35 -16.08
CA ALA A 162 -21.91 -23.16 -15.14
C ALA A 162 -21.41 -21.71 -15.18
N PHE A 163 -21.12 -21.19 -16.37
CA PHE A 163 -20.68 -19.80 -16.52
C PHE A 163 -21.74 -18.79 -16.05
N GLN A 164 -23.01 -19.03 -16.36
CA GLN A 164 -24.14 -18.22 -15.88
C GLN A 164 -24.18 -18.19 -14.35
N THR A 165 -23.81 -19.30 -13.69
CA THR A 165 -23.78 -19.43 -12.23
C THR A 165 -22.58 -18.70 -11.64
N ASP A 166 -21.40 -18.91 -12.20
CA ASP A 166 -20.16 -18.30 -11.73
C ASP A 166 -20.18 -16.78 -11.91
N ARG A 167 -20.70 -16.29 -13.04
CA ARG A 167 -20.94 -14.86 -13.27
C ARG A 167 -21.85 -14.24 -12.21
N LYS A 168 -22.96 -14.91 -11.87
CA LYS A 168 -23.91 -14.43 -10.85
C LYS A 168 -23.30 -14.41 -9.45
N ALA A 169 -22.31 -15.25 -9.18
CA ALA A 169 -21.58 -15.27 -7.92
C ALA A 169 -20.42 -14.27 -7.87
N ALA A 170 -20.00 -13.73 -9.02
CA ALA A 170 -18.88 -12.81 -9.11
C ALA A 170 -19.21 -11.41 -8.58
N ASN A 171 -18.22 -10.76 -7.97
CA ASN A 171 -18.30 -9.35 -7.63
C ASN A 171 -18.01 -8.51 -8.88
N VAL A 172 -19.06 -7.97 -9.49
CA VAL A 172 -18.95 -7.19 -10.73
C VAL A 172 -18.51 -5.76 -10.43
N PRO A 173 -17.39 -5.28 -10.99
CA PRO A 173 -17.02 -3.88 -10.87
C PRO A 173 -18.07 -2.98 -11.54
N SER A 174 -18.43 -1.88 -10.88
CA SER A 174 -19.54 -1.01 -11.32
C SER A 174 -19.36 -0.48 -12.75
N TYR A 175 -18.12 -0.20 -13.16
CA TYR A 175 -17.77 0.33 -14.47
C TYR A 175 -17.98 -0.68 -15.63
N VAL A 176 -18.11 -1.98 -15.34
CA VAL A 176 -18.41 -3.02 -16.35
C VAL A 176 -19.80 -3.65 -16.18
N SER A 177 -20.58 -3.22 -15.19
CA SER A 177 -21.89 -3.79 -14.85
C SER A 177 -22.89 -3.87 -16.02
N ALA A 178 -22.92 -2.87 -16.90
CA ALA A 178 -23.80 -2.89 -18.07
C ALA A 178 -23.38 -3.94 -19.10
N SER A 179 -22.08 -4.11 -19.30
CA SER A 179 -21.52 -5.12 -20.21
C SER A 179 -21.70 -6.53 -19.63
N ASP A 180 -21.53 -6.71 -18.32
CA ASP A 180 -21.83 -7.95 -17.60
C ASP A 180 -23.30 -8.36 -17.75
N SER A 181 -24.23 -7.40 -17.57
CA SER A 181 -25.66 -7.64 -17.79
C SER A 181 -25.94 -8.08 -19.22
N SER A 182 -25.33 -7.41 -20.21
CA SER A 182 -25.52 -7.74 -21.63
C SER A 182 -25.01 -9.14 -21.97
N LEU A 183 -23.87 -9.52 -21.38
CA LEU A 183 -23.34 -10.88 -21.50
C LEU A 183 -24.28 -11.90 -20.86
N GLY A 184 -24.87 -11.57 -19.72
CA GLY A 184 -25.83 -12.43 -19.06
C GLY A 184 -27.13 -12.64 -19.82
N ASP A 185 -27.61 -11.62 -20.51
CA ASP A 185 -28.75 -11.73 -21.41
C ASP A 185 -28.41 -12.61 -22.61
N ALA A 186 -27.21 -12.42 -23.20
CA ALA A 186 -26.74 -13.23 -24.32
C ALA A 186 -26.58 -14.72 -23.94
N LEU A 187 -25.99 -15.02 -22.78
CA LEU A 187 -25.88 -16.39 -22.26
C LEU A 187 -27.25 -17.02 -21.99
N SER A 188 -28.19 -16.25 -21.45
CA SER A 188 -29.56 -16.74 -21.24
C SER A 188 -30.25 -17.07 -22.56
N ALA A 189 -30.04 -16.24 -23.59
CA ALA A 189 -30.55 -16.48 -24.94
C ALA A 189 -29.88 -17.71 -25.60
N ALA A 190 -28.57 -17.89 -25.41
CA ALA A 190 -27.84 -19.05 -25.93
C ALA A 190 -28.33 -20.35 -25.29
N ILE A 191 -28.52 -20.38 -23.97
CA ILE A 191 -29.10 -21.54 -23.25
C ILE A 191 -30.50 -21.86 -23.77
N ALA A 192 -31.34 -20.85 -23.98
CA ALA A 192 -32.69 -21.06 -24.51
C ALA A 192 -32.69 -21.59 -25.96
N GLY A 193 -31.82 -21.03 -26.82
CA GLY A 193 -31.63 -21.50 -28.19
C GLY A 193 -31.12 -22.94 -28.25
N ASP A 194 -30.13 -23.28 -27.43
CA ASP A 194 -29.58 -24.62 -27.37
C ASP A 194 -30.58 -25.64 -26.79
N GLN A 195 -31.42 -25.23 -25.84
CA GLN A 195 -32.53 -26.05 -25.35
C GLN A 195 -33.57 -26.35 -26.43
N GLU A 196 -33.84 -25.37 -27.29
CA GLU A 196 -34.71 -25.56 -28.44
C GLU A 196 -34.08 -26.48 -29.48
N LEU A 197 -32.78 -26.33 -29.74
CA LEU A 197 -31.99 -27.22 -30.60
C LEU A 197 -32.03 -28.67 -30.09
N ILE A 198 -31.76 -28.90 -28.80
CA ILE A 198 -31.82 -30.23 -28.17
C ILE A 198 -33.24 -30.82 -28.25
N THR A 199 -34.26 -30.00 -28.03
CA THR A 199 -35.67 -30.42 -28.13
C THR A 199 -36.04 -30.77 -29.57
N GLY A 200 -35.58 -29.97 -30.54
CA GLY A 200 -35.77 -30.21 -31.96
C GLY A 200 -35.09 -31.51 -32.38
N MET A 201 -33.87 -31.73 -31.90
CA MET A 201 -33.20 -33.00 -32.02
C MET A 201 -34.10 -34.09 -31.46
N ASP A 202 -34.41 -34.11 -30.15
CA ASP A 202 -35.16 -35.18 -29.47
C ASP A 202 -36.41 -35.66 -30.21
N ASN A 203 -37.12 -34.72 -30.82
CA ASN A 203 -38.39 -34.98 -31.49
C ASN A 203 -38.27 -35.19 -33.01
N GLY A 204 -37.07 -35.08 -33.59
CA GLY A 204 -36.85 -35.12 -35.03
C GLY A 204 -37.46 -33.91 -35.77
N ASP A 205 -37.62 -32.78 -35.08
CA ASP A 205 -38.20 -31.55 -35.60
C ASP A 205 -37.10 -30.66 -36.20
N LEU A 206 -36.94 -30.76 -37.53
CA LEU A 206 -35.92 -30.00 -38.25
C LEU A 206 -36.12 -28.48 -38.16
N SER A 207 -37.36 -28.00 -38.01
CA SER A 207 -37.63 -26.55 -37.86
C SER A 207 -37.02 -26.05 -36.56
N LYS A 208 -37.23 -26.77 -35.46
CA LYS A 208 -36.66 -26.42 -34.16
C LYS A 208 -35.14 -26.56 -34.09
N ILE A 209 -34.57 -27.49 -34.84
CA ILE A 209 -33.12 -27.60 -34.97
C ILE A 209 -32.56 -26.33 -35.63
N ASP A 210 -33.16 -25.89 -36.73
CA ASP A 210 -32.74 -24.68 -37.46
C ASP A 210 -32.98 -23.38 -36.66
N GLU A 211 -34.17 -23.25 -36.06
CA GLU A 211 -34.54 -22.10 -35.22
C GLU A 211 -33.67 -22.02 -33.96
N GLY A 212 -33.42 -23.16 -33.30
CA GLY A 212 -32.55 -23.26 -32.13
C GLY A 212 -31.11 -22.89 -32.47
N GLY A 213 -30.55 -23.46 -33.55
CA GLY A 213 -29.20 -23.11 -34.03
C GLY A 213 -29.06 -21.62 -34.36
N THR A 214 -30.03 -21.06 -35.09
CA THR A 214 -30.03 -19.61 -35.41
C THR A 214 -30.06 -18.74 -34.15
N LYS A 215 -30.81 -19.15 -33.12
CA LYS A 215 -30.85 -18.44 -31.82
C LYS A 215 -29.52 -18.53 -31.10
N VAL A 216 -28.87 -19.69 -31.11
CA VAL A 216 -27.52 -19.88 -30.55
C VAL A 216 -26.52 -18.97 -31.27
N ASP A 217 -26.48 -18.97 -32.60
CA ASP A 217 -25.56 -18.13 -33.39
C ASP A 217 -25.73 -16.64 -33.08
N ALA A 218 -26.98 -16.17 -33.04
CA ALA A 218 -27.30 -14.79 -32.71
C ALA A 218 -26.89 -14.43 -31.27
N ALA A 219 -27.08 -15.35 -30.32
CA ALA A 219 -26.69 -15.18 -28.95
C ALA A 219 -25.15 -15.14 -28.80
N MET A 220 -24.43 -16.05 -29.45
CA MET A 220 -22.96 -16.08 -29.45
C MET A 220 -22.36 -14.80 -30.06
N LEU A 221 -22.97 -14.25 -31.11
CA LEU A 221 -22.57 -12.95 -31.64
C LEU A 221 -22.76 -11.82 -30.61
N ASN A 222 -23.84 -11.87 -29.81
CA ASN A 222 -24.08 -10.87 -28.77
C ASN A 222 -23.16 -11.07 -27.56
N MET A 223 -22.77 -12.31 -27.24
CA MET A 223 -21.71 -12.60 -26.26
C MET A 223 -20.40 -11.95 -26.69
N ALA A 224 -19.95 -12.17 -27.93
CA ALA A 224 -18.72 -11.55 -28.46
C ALA A 224 -18.73 -10.00 -28.40
N LYS A 225 -19.90 -9.38 -28.64
CA LYS A 225 -20.06 -7.92 -28.46
C LYS A 225 -19.93 -7.50 -27.00
N ALA A 226 -20.56 -8.24 -26.10
CA ALA A 226 -20.50 -7.97 -24.66
C ALA A 226 -19.08 -8.15 -24.11
N GLU A 227 -18.36 -9.19 -24.54
CA GLU A 227 -16.94 -9.42 -24.25
C GLU A 227 -16.05 -8.28 -24.74
N THR A 228 -16.28 -7.80 -25.97
CA THR A 228 -15.54 -6.64 -26.50
C THR A 228 -15.79 -5.39 -25.66
N ALA A 229 -17.03 -5.18 -25.21
CA ALA A 229 -17.39 -4.07 -24.33
C ALA A 229 -16.77 -4.22 -22.93
N LEU A 230 -16.73 -5.44 -22.38
CA LEU A 230 -16.02 -5.77 -21.14
C LEU A 230 -14.54 -5.45 -21.25
N GLY A 231 -13.87 -5.94 -22.30
CA GLY A 231 -12.46 -5.68 -22.55
C GLY A 231 -12.12 -4.20 -22.78
N THR A 232 -13.09 -3.40 -23.24
CA THR A 232 -12.94 -1.94 -23.34
C THR A 232 -13.11 -1.26 -21.98
N GLY A 233 -14.06 -1.70 -21.16
CA GLY A 233 -14.30 -1.17 -19.82
C GLY A 233 -13.24 -1.53 -18.79
N LEU A 234 -12.46 -2.60 -19.02
CA LEU A 234 -11.36 -3.05 -18.17
C LEU A 234 -10.02 -2.34 -18.44
N LYS A 235 -9.93 -1.47 -19.45
CA LYS A 235 -8.75 -0.67 -19.79
C LYS A 235 -8.77 0.69 -19.11
#